data_AF-A0A9D4GCI4-F1
#
_entry.id   AF-A0A9D4GCI4-F1
#
_cell.length_a   1.000
_cell.length_b   1.000
_cell.length_c   1.000
_cell.angle_alpha   90.00
_cell.angle_beta   90.00
_cell.angle_gamma   90.00
#
_symmetry.space_group_name_H-M   'P 1'
#
loop_
_entity.id
_entity.type
_entity.pdbx_description
1 polymer ?
#
loop_
_entity_poly.entity_id
_entity_poly.type
_entity_poly.pdbx_seq_one_letter_code
_entity_poly.pdbx_strand_id
1 'polypeptide(L)' 'MKSHIRLFGGACLLCRTINSNKDNRILQEDIDNLEIWAHDWGMRFNSNKCYLLKSK' A
#
# COMPACT_ATOMS: atom_id res chain seq x y z
N MET A 1 -1.78 -14.07 -4.32
CA MET A 1 -1.74 -12.86 -5.19
C MET A 1 -1.32 -11.69 -4.31
N LYS A 2 -0.33 -10.89 -4.71
CA LYS A 2 0.14 -9.72 -3.94
C LYS A 2 -0.29 -8.43 -4.63
N SER A 3 -0.37 -7.33 -3.90
CA SER A 3 -0.73 -6.02 -4.45
C SER A 3 0.36 -5.50 -5.40
N HIS A 4 -0.03 -4.71 -6.41
CA HIS A 4 0.92 -4.10 -7.35
C HIS A 4 1.43 -2.77 -6.81
N ILE A 5 2.75 -2.55 -6.87
CA ILE A 5 3.40 -1.29 -6.50
C ILE A 5 3.88 -0.56 -7.75
N ARG A 6 3.65 0.77 -7.80
CA ARG A 6 4.29 1.68 -8.75
C ARG A 6 5.09 2.74 -7.97
N LEU A 7 6.30 3.04 -8.42
CA LEU A 7 7.19 4.00 -7.76
C LEU A 7 7.36 5.26 -8.63
N PHE A 8 7.28 6.43 -8.01
CA PHE A 8 7.47 7.73 -8.66
C PHE A 8 8.17 8.70 -7.71
N GLY A 9 9.46 8.99 -7.95
CA GLY A 9 10.17 10.11 -7.32
C GLY A 9 10.06 10.21 -5.80
N GLY A 10 10.09 9.07 -5.08
CA GLY A 10 9.96 9.01 -3.62
C GLY A 10 8.54 8.75 -3.09
N ALA A 11 7.53 8.73 -3.96
CA ALA A 11 6.19 8.25 -3.64
C ALA A 11 5.95 6.86 -4.25
N CYS A 12 5.13 6.05 -3.59
CA CYS A 12 4.67 4.77 -4.11
C CYS A 12 3.15 4.71 -4.16
N LEU A 13 2.61 4.06 -5.20
CA LEU A 13 1.20 3.74 -5.33
C LEU A 13 1.04 2.22 -5.19
N LEU A 14 0.34 1.80 -4.14
CA LEU A 14 -0.03 0.40 -3.91
C LEU A 14 -1.47 0.18 -4.37
N CYS A 15 -1.69 -0.72 -5.33
CA CYS A 15 -2.99 -1.00 -5.90
C CYS A 15 -3.33 -2.49 -5.84
N ARG A 16 -4.60 -2.77 -5.50
CA ARG A 16 -5.17 -4.12 -5.55
C ARG A 16 -6.63 -4.06 -5.97
N THR A 17 -7.04 -5.00 -6.81
CA THR A 17 -8.47 -5.23 -7.08
C THR A 17 -9.10 -5.91 -5.87
N ILE A 18 -10.12 -5.28 -5.28
CA ILE A 18 -10.83 -5.81 -4.11
C ILE A 18 -12.14 -6.44 -4.60
N ASN A 19 -12.20 -7.77 -4.58
CA ASN A 19 -13.41 -8.53 -4.92
C ASN A 19 -14.05 -9.16 -3.67
N SER A 20 -13.34 -9.17 -2.54
CA SER A 20 -13.76 -9.82 -1.31
C SER A 20 -13.13 -9.17 -0.08
N ASN A 21 -13.68 -9.44 1.11
CA ASN A 21 -13.07 -9.02 2.38
C ASN A 21 -11.66 -9.58 2.60
N LYS A 22 -11.35 -10.72 1.98
CA LYS A 22 -10.00 -11.28 2.00
C LYS A 22 -9.02 -10.37 1.27
N ASP A 23 -9.42 -9.76 0.16
CA ASP A 23 -8.56 -8.85 -0.59
C ASP A 23 -8.26 -7.56 0.18
N ASN A 24 -9.24 -7.05 0.94
CA ASN A 24 -9.01 -5.94 1.88
C ASN A 24 -7.95 -6.29 2.91
N ARG A 25 -8.04 -7.48 3.52
CA ARG A 25 -7.09 -7.92 4.54
C ARG A 25 -5.68 -8.06 3.97
N ILE A 26 -5.54 -8.63 2.77
CA ILE A 26 -4.21 -8.76 2.16
C ILE A 26 -3.67 -7.39 1.74
N LEU A 27 -4.51 -6.46 1.27
CA LEU A 27 -4.07 -5.09 0.98
C LEU A 27 -3.56 -4.40 2.26
N GLN A 28 -4.25 -4.59 3.39
CA GLN A 28 -3.81 -4.04 4.67
C GLN A 28 -2.47 -4.66 5.11
N GLU A 29 -2.32 -5.98 5.03
CA GLU A 29 -1.05 -6.65 5.32
C GLU A 29 0.10 -6.16 4.41
N ASP A 30 -0.18 -5.90 3.12
CA ASP A 30 0.81 -5.35 2.20
C ASP A 30 1.21 -3.90 2.58
N ILE A 31 0.27 -3.09 3.12
CA ILE A 31 0.56 -1.73 3.63
C ILE A 31 1.42 -1.80 4.91
N ASP A 32 1.04 -2.65 5.86
CA ASP A 32 1.75 -2.78 7.14
C ASP A 32 3.20 -3.22 6.91
N ASN A 33 3.42 -4.17 5.99
CA ASN A 33 4.76 -4.58 5.58
C ASN A 33 5.57 -3.45 4.94
N LEU A 34 4.90 -2.55 4.20
CA LEU A 34 5.57 -1.42 3.55
C LEU A 34 5.95 -0.33 4.56
N GLU A 35 5.12 -0.15 5.60
CA GLU A 35 5.44 0.73 6.73
C GLU A 35 6.64 0.21 7.51
N ILE A 36 6.69 -1.09 7.81
CA ILE A 36 7.85 -1.73 8.46
C ILE A 36 9.10 -1.56 7.60
N TRP A 37 9.01 -1.86 6.31
CA TRP A 37 10.13 -1.67 5.38
C TRP A 37 10.60 -0.22 5.35
N ALA A 38 9.69 0.76 5.29
CA ALA A 38 10.05 2.16 5.31
C ALA A 38 10.75 2.53 6.63
N HIS A 39 10.22 2.07 7.77
CA HIS A 39 10.83 2.28 9.08
C HIS A 39 12.25 1.71 9.16
N ASP A 40 12.46 0.48 8.72
CA ASP A 40 13.75 -0.21 8.76
C ASP A 40 14.82 0.50 7.90
N TRP A 41 14.39 1.18 6.84
CA TRP A 41 15.25 1.98 5.97
C TRP A 41 15.33 3.46 6.38
N GLY A 42 14.76 3.84 7.53
CA GLY A 42 14.75 5.21 8.04
C GLY A 42 13.89 6.19 7.23
N MET A 43 12.99 5.67 6.39
CA MET A 43 12.04 6.45 5.60
C MET A 43 10.79 6.75 6.43
N ARG A 44 10.23 7.95 6.26
CA ARG A 44 8.93 8.29 6.87
C ARG A 44 7.79 7.78 6.02
N PHE A 45 7.10 6.75 6.49
CA PHE A 45 5.83 6.34 5.93
C PHE A 45 4.75 7.36 6.34
N ASN A 46 4.11 8.01 5.36
CA ASN A 46 3.09 9.03 5.61
C ASN A 46 1.70 8.44 5.38
N SER A 47 1.15 7.80 6.41
CA SER A 47 -0.20 7.22 6.40
C SER A 47 -1.29 8.26 6.12
N ASN A 48 -1.09 9.53 6.48
CA ASN A 48 -2.04 10.61 6.16
C ASN A 48 -2.15 10.91 4.66
N LYS A 49 -1.20 10.44 3.84
CA LYS A 49 -1.25 10.57 2.37
C LYS A 49 -1.70 9.28 1.68
N CYS A 50 -2.12 8.26 2.42
CA CYS A 50 -2.74 7.07 1.84
C CYS A 50 -4.20 7.36 1.50
N TYR A 51 -4.54 7.29 0.21
CA TYR A 51 -5.90 7.48 -0.27
C TYR A 51 -6.39 6.21 -0.97
N LEU A 52 -7.59 5.76 -0.62
CA LEU A 52 -8.24 4.68 -1.32
C LEU A 52 -8.74 5.18 -2.68
N LEU A 53 -8.13 4.70 -3.77
CA LEU A 53 -8.61 4.96 -5.11
C LEU A 53 -9.61 3.88 -5.51
N LYS A 54 -10.85 4.28 -5.81
CA LYS A 54 -11.86 3.42 -6.42
C LYS A 54 -12.00 3.79 -7.89
N SER A 55 -11.93 2.82 -8.79
CA SER A 55 -12.38 3.03 -10.17
C SER A 55 -13.89 3.27 -10.15
N LYS A 56 -14.37 4.20 -10.99
CA LYS A 56 -15.80 4.34 -11.30
C LYS A 56 -16.34 3.05 -11.92
#